data_AF-A0A940LTC0-F1
#
_entry.id   AF-A0A940LTC0-F1
#
_cell.length_a   1.000
_cell.length_b   1.000
_cell.length_c   1.000
_cell.angle_alpha   90.00
_cell.angle_beta   90.00
_cell.angle_gamma   90.00
#
_symmetry.space_group_name_H-M   'P 1'
#
loop_
_entity.id
_entity.type
_entity.pdbx_description
1 polymer ?
#
loop_
_entity_poly.entity_id
_entity_poly.type
_entity_poly.pdbx_seq_one_letter_code
_entity_poly.pdbx_strand_id
1 'polypeptide(L)'
;MTSWDFVVDKGDLRRAKVVEAQPSDPEDGQVRLAIERFALTSNNVTYALFGEAMRYWDFFPAAEGWGRVPVWGFARVEAPSHPDVAVGQRFYGYWPMSTHLTVTPRKTRLGFADAAEHRQGLPPVYNQYQAVGAADPSEDHQALL
;
A
#
# COMPACT_ATOMS: atom_id res chain seq x y z
N MET A 1 -0.89 7.36 17.47
CA MET A 1 0.34 7.78 16.77
C MET A 1 -0.07 8.62 15.59
N THR A 2 0.68 9.65 15.26
CA THR A 2 0.47 10.47 14.07
C THR A 2 0.80 9.64 12.82
N SER A 3 -0.01 9.74 11.77
CA SER A 3 0.22 9.04 10.52
C SER A 3 1.42 9.63 9.77
N TRP A 4 2.11 8.82 8.96
CA TRP A 4 3.29 9.25 8.22
C TRP A 4 3.45 8.52 6.89
N ASP A 5 4.18 9.16 5.99
CA ASP A 5 4.67 8.59 4.73
C ASP A 5 6.21 8.66 4.72
N PHE A 6 6.87 7.56 4.33
CA PHE A 6 8.27 7.59 3.94
C PHE A 6 8.36 7.90 2.45
N VAL A 7 8.96 9.03 2.12
CA VAL A 7 9.07 9.52 0.75
C VAL A 7 10.52 9.64 0.30
N VAL A 8 10.76 9.31 -0.96
CA VAL A 8 12.08 9.38 -1.62
C VAL A 8 12.03 10.38 -2.76
N ASP A 9 13.11 11.13 -2.95
CA ASP A 9 13.26 12.05 -4.09
C ASP A 9 13.40 11.21 -5.37
N LYS A 10 12.50 11.42 -6.34
CA LYS A 10 12.48 10.65 -7.60
C LYS A 10 13.74 10.84 -8.43
N GLY A 11 14.46 11.98 -8.27
CA GLY A 11 15.70 12.29 -8.97
C GLY A 11 16.97 11.86 -8.24
N ASP A 12 16.89 11.60 -6.93
CA ASP A 12 18.02 11.10 -6.13
C ASP A 12 17.53 10.26 -4.94
N LEU A 13 17.48 8.93 -5.14
CA LEU A 13 16.95 7.98 -4.15
C LEU A 13 17.70 7.95 -2.81
N ARG A 14 18.88 8.59 -2.71
CA ARG A 14 19.61 8.74 -1.44
C ARG A 14 18.98 9.81 -0.55
N ARG A 15 18.14 10.67 -1.11
CA ARG A 15 17.41 11.72 -0.39
C ARG A 15 16.01 11.19 -0.05
N ALA A 16 15.80 10.93 1.23
CA ALA A 16 14.53 10.45 1.74
C ALA A 16 14.17 11.16 3.05
N LYS A 17 12.88 11.16 3.39
CA LYS A 17 12.37 11.72 4.63
C LYS A 17 11.09 11.02 5.06
N VAL A 18 10.82 11.04 6.35
CA VAL A 18 9.50 10.73 6.89
C VAL A 18 8.75 12.06 7.00
N VAL A 19 7.56 12.13 6.41
CA VAL A 19 6.67 13.28 6.53
C VAL A 19 5.43 12.90 7.32
N GLU A 20 4.94 13.82 8.14
CA GLU A 20 3.63 13.66 8.75
C GLU A 20 2.57 13.60 7.65
N ALA A 21 1.70 12.61 7.74
CA ALA A 21 0.62 12.38 6.80
C ALA A 21 -0.71 12.53 7.54
N GLN A 22 -1.64 13.25 6.93
CA GLN A 22 -3.03 13.26 7.35
C GLN A 22 -3.81 12.43 6.34
N PRO A 23 -4.05 11.13 6.59
CA PRO A 23 -4.83 10.32 5.67
C PRO A 23 -6.23 10.93 5.59
N SER A 24 -6.66 11.26 4.38
CA SER A 24 -8.01 11.74 4.14
C SER A 24 -9.04 10.77 4.72
N ASP A 25 -10.16 11.31 5.16
CA ASP A 25 -11.28 10.47 5.55
C ASP A 25 -11.78 9.70 4.31
N PRO A 26 -11.99 8.39 4.42
CA PRO A 26 -12.49 7.60 3.31
C PRO A 26 -13.84 8.12 2.84
N GLU A 27 -13.97 8.28 1.53
CA GLU A 27 -15.25 8.60 0.87
C GLU A 27 -16.16 7.35 0.81
N ASP A 28 -17.37 7.53 0.30
CA ASP A 28 -18.32 6.44 0.09
C ASP A 28 -17.70 5.33 -0.77
N GLY A 29 -17.75 4.09 -0.24
CA GLY A 29 -17.16 2.93 -0.90
C GLY A 29 -15.65 2.78 -0.71
N GLN A 30 -14.99 3.65 0.06
CA GLN A 30 -13.58 3.50 0.42
C GLN A 30 -13.39 2.91 1.81
N VAL A 31 -12.22 2.31 2.04
CA VAL A 31 -11.76 1.91 3.37
C VAL A 31 -10.33 2.33 3.61
N ARG A 32 -10.01 2.69 4.85
CA ARG A 32 -8.66 2.95 5.33
C ARG A 32 -8.12 1.70 6.02
N LEU A 33 -6.92 1.30 5.61
CA LEU A 33 -6.16 0.23 6.24
C LEU A 33 -4.93 0.80 6.93
N ALA A 34 -4.64 0.31 8.13
CA ALA A 34 -3.37 0.51 8.81
C ALA A 34 -2.40 -0.57 8.38
N ILE A 35 -1.24 -0.16 7.90
CA ILE A 35 -0.15 -1.04 7.50
C ILE A 35 0.54 -1.52 8.77
N GLU A 36 0.54 -2.83 9.00
CA GLU A 36 1.03 -3.44 10.23
C GLU A 36 2.53 -3.72 10.15
N ARG A 37 2.97 -4.22 9.00
CA ARG A 37 4.37 -4.58 8.72
C ARG A 37 4.59 -4.76 7.23
N PHE A 38 5.83 -4.61 6.80
CA PHE A 38 6.27 -4.89 5.43
C PHE A 38 7.76 -5.21 5.40
N ALA A 39 8.22 -5.82 4.32
CA ALA A 39 9.62 -6.17 4.17
C ALA A 39 10.43 -5.09 3.44
N LEU A 40 11.69 -4.98 3.86
CA LEU A 40 12.73 -4.28 3.11
C LEU A 40 13.57 -5.31 2.36
N THR A 41 13.53 -5.24 1.02
CA THR A 41 14.21 -6.14 0.10
C THR A 41 14.84 -5.35 -1.05
N SER A 42 15.68 -6.01 -1.85
CA SER A 42 16.25 -5.39 -3.06
C SER A 42 15.18 -4.93 -4.06
N ASN A 43 14.00 -5.56 -4.08
CA ASN A 43 12.91 -5.17 -4.96
C ASN A 43 12.44 -3.72 -4.71
N ASN A 44 12.53 -3.23 -3.46
CA ASN A 44 12.12 -1.86 -3.15
C ASN A 44 12.99 -0.83 -3.90
N VAL A 45 14.30 -1.10 -4.03
CA VAL A 45 15.21 -0.25 -4.80
C VAL A 45 14.88 -0.32 -6.29
N THR A 46 14.55 -1.51 -6.81
CA THR A 46 14.10 -1.68 -8.21
C THR A 46 12.82 -0.89 -8.49
N TYR A 47 11.82 -0.95 -7.60
CA TYR A 47 10.58 -0.17 -7.75
C TYR A 47 10.86 1.33 -7.78
N ALA A 48 11.80 1.80 -6.95
CA ALA A 48 12.18 3.20 -6.93
C ALA A 48 12.96 3.62 -8.18
N LEU A 49 13.96 2.84 -8.59
CA LEU A 49 14.83 3.16 -9.73
C LEU A 49 14.06 3.15 -11.06
N PHE A 50 13.12 2.21 -11.22
CA PHE A 50 12.28 2.10 -12.41
C PHE A 50 10.91 2.73 -12.22
N GLY A 51 10.73 3.60 -11.22
CA GLY A 51 9.41 4.07 -10.84
C GLY A 51 8.69 4.87 -11.92
N GLU A 52 9.42 5.58 -12.77
CA GLU A 52 8.86 6.29 -13.93
C GLU A 52 8.66 5.31 -15.12
N ALA A 53 9.74 4.64 -15.54
CA ALA A 53 9.74 3.79 -16.73
C ALA A 53 8.74 2.62 -16.65
N MET A 54 8.54 2.07 -15.45
CA MET A 54 7.60 0.98 -15.18
C MET A 54 6.36 1.46 -14.43
N ARG A 55 6.21 2.78 -14.23
CA ARG A 55 5.06 3.42 -13.58
C ARG A 55 4.80 2.96 -12.15
N TYR A 56 5.82 2.51 -11.40
CA TYR A 56 5.63 2.15 -9.99
C TYR A 56 5.23 3.34 -9.11
N TRP A 57 5.61 4.58 -9.50
CA TRP A 57 5.20 5.78 -8.79
C TRP A 57 3.69 6.04 -8.85
N ASP A 58 3.03 5.52 -9.87
CA ASP A 58 1.60 5.74 -10.09
C ASP A 58 0.77 4.95 -9.09
N PHE A 59 1.27 3.84 -8.51
CA PHE A 59 0.50 3.05 -7.54
C PHE A 59 0.16 3.83 -6.27
N PHE A 60 1.07 4.69 -5.81
CA PHE A 60 0.93 5.46 -4.59
C PHE A 60 1.35 6.91 -4.81
N PRO A 61 0.45 7.75 -5.37
CA PRO A 61 0.74 9.15 -5.65
C PRO A 61 1.27 9.89 -4.43
N ALA A 62 2.21 10.82 -4.63
CA ALA A 62 2.82 11.62 -3.58
C ALA A 62 3.02 13.05 -4.09
N ALA A 63 3.48 13.95 -3.20
CA ALA A 63 3.79 15.32 -3.59
C ALA A 63 4.81 15.38 -4.75
N GLU A 64 4.76 16.45 -5.54
CA GLU A 64 5.63 16.64 -6.70
C GLU A 64 7.12 16.45 -6.35
N GLY A 65 7.85 15.73 -7.22
CA GLY A 65 9.25 15.36 -7.01
C GLY A 65 9.50 14.22 -6.02
N TRP A 66 8.48 13.81 -5.25
CA TRP A 66 8.59 12.73 -4.26
C TRP A 66 7.83 11.48 -4.70
N GLY A 67 8.33 10.31 -4.33
CA GLY A 67 7.68 9.02 -4.53
C GLY A 67 7.49 8.27 -3.20
N ARG A 68 6.41 7.50 -3.10
CA ARG A 68 6.24 6.50 -2.03
C ARG A 68 6.62 5.15 -2.58
N VAL A 69 7.67 4.56 -2.01
CA VAL A 69 8.22 3.28 -2.49
C VAL A 69 7.24 2.16 -2.14
N PRO A 70 6.86 1.32 -3.11
CA PRO A 70 6.07 0.15 -2.82
C PRO A 70 6.81 -0.94 -2.04
N VAL A 71 6.06 -1.70 -1.25
CA VAL A 71 6.52 -2.82 -0.41
C VAL A 71 5.48 -3.93 -0.39
N TRP A 72 5.92 -5.16 -0.19
CA TRP A 72 5.03 -6.27 0.13
C TRP A 72 4.89 -6.41 1.65
N GLY A 73 3.68 -6.66 2.12
CA GLY A 73 3.40 -6.71 3.55
C GLY A 73 1.94 -6.87 3.88
N PHE A 74 1.58 -6.49 5.09
CA PHE A 74 0.28 -6.75 5.70
C PHE A 74 -0.36 -5.46 6.20
N ALA A 75 -1.67 -5.33 5.98
CA ALA A 75 -2.46 -4.23 6.50
C ALA A 75 -3.80 -4.72 7.05
N ARG A 76 -4.36 -3.96 7.98
CA ARG A 76 -5.63 -4.24 8.65
C ARG A 76 -6.63 -3.13 8.41
N VAL A 77 -7.87 -3.48 8.09
CA VAL A 77 -8.95 -2.50 7.92
C VAL A 77 -9.25 -1.82 9.25
N GLU A 78 -9.23 -0.50 9.28
CA GLU A 78 -9.58 0.29 10.47
C GLU A 78 -11.00 0.84 10.39
N ALA A 79 -11.34 1.54 9.31
CA ALA A 79 -12.64 2.20 9.10
C ALA A 79 -12.72 2.83 7.70
N PRO A 80 -13.93 3.19 7.22
CA PRO A 80 -15.24 2.79 7.72
C PRO A 80 -15.56 1.32 7.38
N SER A 81 -16.71 0.82 7.82
CA SER A 81 -17.20 -0.49 7.40
C SER A 81 -17.61 -0.48 5.93
N HIS A 82 -17.23 -1.50 5.16
CA HIS A 82 -17.63 -1.68 3.77
C HIS A 82 -18.33 -3.03 3.58
N PRO A 83 -19.32 -3.18 2.69
CA PRO A 83 -20.02 -4.46 2.50
C PRO A 83 -19.09 -5.63 2.13
N ASP A 84 -18.02 -5.35 1.39
CA ASP A 84 -17.07 -6.36 0.91
C ASP A 84 -15.91 -6.64 1.86
N VAL A 85 -15.55 -5.69 2.73
CA VAL A 85 -14.40 -5.80 3.65
C VAL A 85 -14.77 -5.21 5.01
N ALA A 86 -14.61 -6.02 6.05
CA ALA A 86 -15.00 -5.66 7.40
C ALA A 86 -13.82 -5.06 8.19
N VAL A 87 -14.13 -4.15 9.12
CA VAL A 87 -13.16 -3.64 10.11
C VAL A 87 -12.48 -4.80 10.83
N GLY A 88 -11.16 -4.72 10.99
CA GLY A 88 -10.34 -5.76 11.61
C GLY A 88 -9.88 -6.87 10.66
N GLN A 89 -10.43 -6.98 9.44
CA GLN A 89 -9.89 -7.91 8.44
C GLN A 89 -8.47 -7.52 8.03
N ARG A 90 -7.66 -8.53 7.71
CA ARG A 90 -6.25 -8.37 7.36
C ARG A 90 -5.98 -8.85 5.94
N PHE A 91 -5.05 -8.19 5.28
CA PHE A 91 -4.70 -8.46 3.90
C PHE A 91 -3.20 -8.44 3.67
N TYR A 92 -2.72 -9.39 2.87
CA TYR A 92 -1.39 -9.40 2.28
C TYR A 92 -1.43 -8.74 0.90
N GLY A 93 -0.46 -7.91 0.57
CA GLY A 93 -0.40 -7.28 -0.76
C GLY A 93 0.67 -6.20 -0.89
N TYR A 94 0.47 -5.34 -1.87
CA TYR A 94 1.39 -4.28 -2.27
C TYR A 94 0.98 -2.95 -1.63
N TRP A 95 1.79 -2.42 -0.73
CA TRP A 95 1.52 -1.24 0.09
C TRP A 95 2.58 -0.15 -0.15
N PRO A 96 2.31 1.13 0.17
CA PRO A 96 3.37 2.12 0.26
C PRO A 96 4.16 1.96 1.57
N MET A 97 5.40 2.44 1.61
CA MET A 97 6.12 2.66 2.87
C MET A 97 5.48 3.80 3.69
N SER A 98 4.33 3.52 4.30
CA SER A 98 3.50 4.48 5.04
C SER A 98 2.83 3.80 6.23
N THR A 99 2.13 4.58 7.07
CA THR A 99 1.28 4.00 8.12
C THR A 99 -0.07 3.52 7.63
N HIS A 100 -0.65 4.17 6.62
CA HIS A 100 -2.00 3.87 6.14
C HIS A 100 -2.11 3.95 4.63
N LEU A 101 -3.13 3.27 4.11
CA LEU A 101 -3.60 3.42 2.74
C LEU A 101 -5.13 3.43 2.72
N THR A 102 -5.71 4.40 2.03
CA THR A 102 -7.14 4.37 1.67
C THR A 102 -7.28 3.73 0.29
N VAL A 103 -8.21 2.78 0.16
CA VAL A 103 -8.46 2.01 -1.08
C VAL A 103 -9.94 2.02 -1.42
N THR A 104 -10.26 1.74 -2.68
CA THR A 104 -11.63 1.44 -3.12
C THR A 104 -11.74 -0.07 -3.36
N PRO A 105 -12.13 -0.87 -2.35
CA PRO A 105 -12.07 -2.32 -2.44
C PRO A 105 -13.18 -2.86 -3.36
N ARG A 106 -12.79 -3.67 -4.35
CA ARG A 106 -13.72 -4.53 -5.10
C ARG A 106 -13.47 -5.98 -4.73
N LYS A 107 -14.47 -6.67 -4.19
CA LYS A 107 -14.36 -8.07 -3.77
C LYS A 107 -13.83 -8.98 -4.88
N THR A 108 -12.96 -9.90 -4.50
CA THR A 108 -12.49 -11.00 -5.33
C THR A 108 -12.69 -12.33 -4.60
N ARG A 109 -12.33 -13.45 -5.25
CA ARG A 109 -12.43 -14.78 -4.63
C ARG A 109 -11.53 -14.93 -3.39
N LEU A 110 -10.37 -14.27 -3.37
CA LEU A 110 -9.34 -14.46 -2.34
C LEU A 110 -9.15 -13.23 -1.43
N GLY A 111 -9.91 -12.17 -1.63
CA GLY A 111 -9.76 -10.90 -0.90
C GLY A 111 -10.41 -9.76 -1.68
N PHE A 112 -9.64 -8.73 -2.03
CA PHE A 112 -10.13 -7.62 -2.86
C PHE A 112 -9.08 -7.17 -3.88
N ALA A 113 -9.53 -6.36 -4.84
CA ALA A 113 -8.66 -5.57 -5.69
C ALA A 113 -8.94 -4.07 -5.47
N ASP A 114 -7.90 -3.25 -5.37
CA ASP A 114 -8.06 -1.79 -5.29
C ASP A 114 -8.48 -1.25 -6.65
N ALA A 115 -9.67 -0.66 -6.69
CA ALA A 115 -10.33 -0.14 -7.88
C ALA A 115 -10.23 1.39 -8.00
N ALA A 116 -9.38 2.04 -7.21
CA ALA A 116 -9.12 3.47 -7.34
C ALA A 116 -8.75 3.84 -8.79
N GLU A 117 -9.19 5.02 -9.24
CA GLU A 117 -9.07 5.44 -10.64
C GLU A 117 -7.62 5.45 -11.14
N HIS A 118 -6.69 5.96 -10.33
CA HIS A 118 -5.27 6.02 -10.68
C HIS A 118 -4.60 4.63 -10.80
N ARG A 119 -5.24 3.58 -10.26
CA ARG A 119 -4.78 2.19 -10.39
C ARG A 119 -5.18 1.56 -11.72
N GLN A 120 -6.12 2.18 -12.44
CA GLN A 120 -6.62 1.66 -13.72
C GLN A 120 -5.50 1.72 -14.77
N GLY A 121 -5.30 0.61 -15.49
CA GLY A 121 -4.24 0.49 -16.50
C GLY A 121 -2.84 0.20 -15.93
N LEU A 122 -2.67 0.12 -14.61
CA LEU A 122 -1.45 -0.42 -14.00
C LEU A 122 -1.50 -1.96 -13.95
N PRO A 123 -0.35 -2.66 -13.89
CA PRO A 123 -0.32 -4.12 -13.85
C PRO A 123 -1.21 -4.70 -12.72
N PRO A 124 -2.25 -5.50 -13.04
CA PRO A 124 -3.29 -5.89 -12.07
C PRO A 124 -2.81 -6.72 -10.88
N VAL A 125 -1.65 -7.35 -10.98
CA VAL A 125 -1.08 -8.17 -9.89
C VAL A 125 -0.80 -7.34 -8.64
N TYR A 126 -0.40 -6.08 -8.80
CA TYR A 126 -0.07 -5.18 -7.68
C TYR A 126 -1.29 -4.48 -7.09
N ASN A 127 -2.47 -4.68 -7.67
CA ASN A 127 -3.73 -4.13 -7.14
C ASN A 127 -4.51 -5.18 -6.33
N GLN A 128 -4.01 -6.42 -6.24
CA GLN A 128 -4.69 -7.53 -5.57
C GLN A 128 -4.19 -7.68 -4.14
N TYR A 129 -5.14 -7.81 -3.21
CA TYR A 129 -4.88 -7.96 -1.79
C TYR A 129 -5.58 -9.23 -1.30
N GLN A 130 -4.78 -10.17 -0.82
CA GLN A 130 -5.23 -11.47 -0.38
C GLN A 130 -5.64 -11.41 1.09
N ALA A 131 -6.86 -11.86 1.40
CA ALA A 131 -7.31 -11.98 2.79
C ALA A 131 -6.43 -12.99 3.54
N VAL A 132 -6.00 -12.61 4.74
CA VAL A 132 -5.22 -13.47 5.63
C VAL A 132 -5.88 -13.58 7.00
N GLY A 133 -5.49 -14.61 7.74
CA GLY A 133 -6.01 -14.88 9.08
C GLY A 133 -5.38 -14.00 10.16
N ALA A 134 -5.38 -14.52 11.39
CA ALA A 134 -4.64 -13.94 12.50
C ALA A 134 -3.13 -13.90 12.21
N ALA A 135 -2.45 -12.97 12.85
CA ALA A 135 -1.01 -12.80 12.69
C ALA A 135 -0.28 -14.09 13.09
N ASP A 136 0.60 -14.56 12.20
CA ASP A 136 1.41 -15.75 12.38
C ASP A 136 2.90 -15.42 12.15
N PRO A 137 3.86 -16.07 12.83
CA PRO A 137 5.28 -15.81 12.63
C PRO A 137 5.78 -16.04 11.19
N SER A 138 5.10 -16.84 10.37
CA SER A 138 5.47 -17.05 8.97
C SER A 138 5.23 -15.82 8.08
N GLU A 139 4.46 -14.83 8.53
CA GLU A 139 4.20 -13.59 7.80
C GLU A 139 5.50 -12.84 7.44
N ASP A 140 6.49 -12.88 8.31
CA ASP A 140 7.77 -12.21 8.08
C ASP A 140 8.51 -12.85 6.88
N HIS A 141 8.37 -14.16 6.68
CA HIS A 141 8.89 -14.84 5.49
C HIS A 141 8.06 -14.53 4.26
N GLN A 142 6.73 -14.49 4.38
CA GLN A 142 5.84 -14.18 3.27
C GLN A 142 6.08 -12.77 2.71
N ALA A 143 6.33 -11.78 3.57
CA ALA A 143 6.62 -10.42 3.13
C ALA A 143 7.94 -10.29 2.34
N LEU A 144 8.88 -11.24 2.51
CA LEU A 144 10.16 -11.26 1.81
C LEU A 144 10.08 -11.85 0.39
N LEU A 145 8.95 -12.48 0.03
CA LEU A 145 8.72 -13.09 -1.28
C LEU A 145 8.27 -12.06 -2.32
#